data_AF-A0A9D7PM86-F1
#
_entry.id   AF-A0A9D7PM86-F1
#
_cell.length_a   1.000
_cell.length_b   1.000
_cell.length_c   1.000
_cell.angle_alpha   90.00
_cell.angle_beta   90.00
_cell.angle_gamma   90.00
#
_symmetry.space_group_name_H-M   'P 1'
#
loop_
_entity.id
_entity.type
_entity.pdbx_description
1 polymer ?
#
loop_
_entity_poly.entity_id
_entity_poly.type
_entity_poly.pdbx_seq_one_letter_code
_entity_poly.pdbx_strand_id
1 'polypeptide(L)'
;MIIPEALENKLNDILKNAESSQFIDSSILEMKANILSELNLIDKAIVSYEYLRALNYSDFSVKSLEQSCNLRMKHLLIKVMADKSIKPQIIESEIDHILKDLDLLIRIGTTPERLSILGSAHKKIAMIYESFYQAPTKQNLIKNHLTQALKYYARSCKAVDPKNLKELNYPITNLLTIHAIISKEKSITLHGKKPKLIKNIFLKLNET
;
A
#
# COMPACT_ATOMS: atom_id res chain seq x y z
N MET A 1 -17.34 9.99 -19.78
CA MET A 1 -16.74 8.76 -19.21
C MET A 1 -15.56 8.41 -20.09
N ILE A 2 -14.33 8.59 -19.60
CA ILE A 2 -13.15 8.21 -20.40
C ILE A 2 -13.03 6.69 -20.31
N ILE A 3 -13.04 6.01 -21.44
CA ILE A 3 -12.91 4.55 -21.51
C ILE A 3 -11.42 4.23 -21.29
N PRO A 4 -11.04 3.50 -20.22
CA PRO A 4 -9.63 3.23 -19.88
C PRO A 4 -8.84 2.64 -21.04
N GLU A 5 -9.48 1.83 -21.87
CA GLU A 5 -8.91 1.20 -23.07
C GLU A 5 -8.48 2.24 -24.13
N ALA A 6 -9.24 3.30 -24.35
CA ALA A 6 -8.88 4.33 -25.32
C ALA A 6 -7.65 5.14 -24.87
N LEU A 7 -7.52 5.41 -23.56
CA LEU A 7 -6.33 6.04 -22.99
C LEU A 7 -5.12 5.11 -23.04
N GLU A 8 -5.33 3.82 -22.76
CA GLU A 8 -4.26 2.83 -22.84
C GLU A 8 -3.74 2.69 -24.27
N ASN A 9 -4.63 2.59 -25.27
CA ASN A 9 -4.24 2.51 -26.67
C ASN A 9 -3.44 3.73 -27.09
N LYS A 10 -3.90 4.93 -26.70
CA LYS A 10 -3.17 6.17 -26.97
C LYS A 10 -1.79 6.20 -26.30
N LEU A 11 -1.68 5.71 -25.07
CA LEU A 11 -0.40 5.59 -24.36
C LEU A 11 0.53 4.63 -25.11
N ASN A 12 0.03 3.47 -25.53
CA ASN A 12 0.81 2.48 -26.27
C ASN A 12 1.27 3.02 -27.63
N ASP A 13 0.45 3.79 -28.34
CA ASP A 13 0.83 4.44 -29.59
C ASP A 13 1.96 5.45 -29.40
N ILE A 14 1.88 6.28 -28.34
CA ILE A 14 2.94 7.23 -27.99
C ILE A 14 4.25 6.49 -27.68
N LEU A 15 4.17 5.42 -26.89
CA LEU A 15 5.35 4.64 -26.51
C LEU A 15 5.98 3.92 -27.69
N LYS A 16 5.18 3.36 -28.60
CA LYS A 16 5.67 2.72 -29.83
C LYS A 16 6.42 3.71 -30.73
N ASN A 17 5.91 4.94 -30.84
CA ASN A 17 6.59 6.00 -31.59
C ASN A 17 7.92 6.44 -30.92
N ALA A 18 7.96 6.44 -29.58
CA ALA A 18 9.17 6.70 -28.83
C ALA A 18 10.20 5.56 -28.95
N GLU A 19 9.76 4.29 -28.96
CA GLU A 19 10.59 3.11 -29.23
C GLU A 19 11.23 3.17 -30.61
N SER A 20 10.45 3.46 -31.65
CA SER A 20 10.98 3.60 -33.02
C SER A 20 11.99 4.74 -33.18
N SER A 21 12.01 5.67 -32.22
CA SER A 21 12.90 6.83 -32.20
C SER A 21 14.08 6.65 -31.22
N GLN A 22 14.27 5.47 -30.63
CA GLN A 22 15.29 5.16 -29.61
C GLN A 22 15.24 6.05 -28.35
N PHE A 23 14.08 6.64 -28.05
CA PHE A 23 13.92 7.55 -26.90
C PHE A 23 13.43 6.87 -25.63
N ILE A 24 13.31 5.54 -25.57
CA ILE A 24 12.86 4.86 -24.34
C ILE A 24 14.00 4.70 -23.34
N ASP A 25 13.87 5.35 -22.20
CA ASP A 25 14.69 5.17 -21.02
C ASP A 25 13.85 4.65 -19.83
N SER A 26 14.52 4.44 -18.69
CA SER A 26 13.90 4.02 -17.44
C SER A 26 12.81 4.98 -16.96
N SER A 27 12.98 6.29 -17.20
CA SER A 27 12.03 7.33 -16.78
C SER A 27 10.70 7.20 -17.52
N ILE A 28 10.74 6.97 -18.83
CA ILE A 28 9.53 6.78 -19.64
C ILE A 28 8.82 5.48 -19.27
N LEU A 29 9.56 4.41 -19.00
CA LEU A 29 8.98 3.14 -18.56
C LEU A 29 8.36 3.24 -17.15
N GLU A 30 8.99 3.98 -16.25
CA GLU A 30 8.41 4.31 -14.94
C GLU A 30 7.13 5.13 -15.09
N MET A 31 7.13 6.12 -15.99
CA MET A 31 5.93 6.93 -16.29
C MET A 31 4.79 6.07 -16.87
N LYS A 32 5.10 5.13 -17.76
CA LYS A 32 4.12 4.13 -18.25
C LYS A 32 3.50 3.35 -17.10
N ALA A 33 4.33 2.79 -16.22
CA ALA A 33 3.85 2.01 -15.08
C ALA A 33 2.98 2.84 -14.13
N ASN A 34 3.35 4.10 -13.89
CA ASN A 34 2.55 5.06 -13.12
C ASN A 34 1.20 5.33 -13.78
N ILE A 35 1.15 5.64 -15.08
CA ILE A 35 -0.11 5.91 -15.79
C ILE A 35 -1.03 4.69 -15.74
N LEU A 36 -0.51 3.49 -16.01
CA LEU A 36 -1.28 2.24 -15.93
C LEU A 36 -1.84 2.02 -14.51
N SER A 37 -1.06 2.33 -13.48
CA SER A 37 -1.49 2.29 -12.08
C SER A 37 -2.65 3.25 -11.80
N GLU A 38 -2.53 4.51 -12.24
CA GLU A 38 -3.58 5.55 -12.09
C GLU A 38 -4.86 5.20 -12.86
N LEU A 39 -4.75 4.51 -14.00
CA LEU A 39 -5.89 3.96 -14.75
C LEU A 39 -6.50 2.69 -14.12
N ASN A 40 -5.99 2.26 -12.96
CA ASN A 40 -6.39 1.03 -12.27
C ASN A 40 -6.22 -0.24 -13.13
N LEU A 41 -5.32 -0.21 -14.11
CA LEU A 41 -4.89 -1.35 -14.92
C LEU A 41 -3.78 -2.10 -14.18
N ILE A 42 -4.13 -2.68 -13.03
CA ILE A 42 -3.18 -3.15 -12.00
C ILE A 42 -2.21 -4.19 -12.55
N ASP A 43 -2.69 -5.20 -13.28
CA ASP A 43 -1.84 -6.26 -13.85
C ASP A 43 -0.78 -5.69 -14.79
N LYS A 44 -1.20 -4.81 -15.70
CA LYS A 44 -0.33 -4.17 -16.69
C LYS A 44 0.70 -3.25 -16.02
N ALA A 45 0.31 -2.56 -14.96
CA ALA A 45 1.20 -1.73 -14.17
C ALA A 45 2.28 -2.58 -13.47
N ILE A 46 1.91 -3.70 -12.85
CA ILE A 46 2.86 -4.61 -12.19
C ILE A 46 3.86 -5.17 -13.20
N VAL A 47 3.40 -5.67 -14.35
CA VAL A 47 4.27 -6.16 -15.42
C VAL A 47 5.23 -5.06 -15.90
N SER A 48 4.76 -3.82 -16.01
CA SER A 48 5.60 -2.70 -16.43
C SER A 48 6.68 -2.37 -15.39
N TYR A 49 6.36 -2.41 -14.09
CA TYR A 49 7.35 -2.27 -13.02
C TYR A 49 8.35 -3.43 -12.98
N GLU A 50 7.91 -4.66 -13.25
CA GLU A 50 8.78 -5.84 -13.35
C GLU A 50 9.75 -5.72 -14.51
N TYR A 51 9.25 -5.32 -15.67
CA TYR A 51 10.08 -5.05 -16.84
C TYR A 51 11.13 -3.98 -16.55
N LEU A 52 10.72 -2.84 -15.96
CA LEU A 52 11.63 -1.77 -15.57
C LEU A 52 12.79 -2.27 -14.69
N ARG A 53 12.51 -3.17 -13.73
CA ARG A 53 13.54 -3.75 -12.85
C ARG A 53 14.44 -4.78 -13.53
N ALA A 54 13.95 -5.43 -14.57
CA ALA A 54 14.72 -6.41 -15.34
C ALA A 54 15.70 -5.76 -16.31
N LEU A 55 15.57 -4.45 -16.56
CA LEU A 55 16.53 -3.71 -17.35
C LEU A 55 17.85 -3.55 -16.58
N ASN A 56 18.97 -3.69 -17.29
CA ASN A 56 20.31 -3.51 -16.74
C ASN A 56 20.64 -2.03 -16.40
N TYR A 57 19.66 -1.13 -16.45
CA TYR A 57 19.78 0.26 -16.07
C TYR A 57 19.28 0.43 -14.63
N SER A 58 20.17 0.82 -13.72
CA SER A 58 19.88 1.00 -12.28
C SER A 58 19.43 2.43 -11.93
N ASP A 59 18.88 3.14 -12.89
CA ASP A 59 18.52 4.56 -12.83
C ASP A 59 17.03 4.82 -12.56
N PHE A 60 16.22 3.76 -12.42
CA PHE A 60 14.82 3.90 -11.98
C PHE A 60 14.74 4.38 -10.53
N SER A 61 13.66 5.09 -10.20
CA SER A 61 13.53 5.71 -8.90
C SER A 61 13.22 4.70 -7.79
N VAL A 62 13.64 4.97 -6.55
CA VAL A 62 13.14 4.21 -5.38
C VAL A 62 11.62 4.32 -5.25
N LYS A 63 11.02 5.40 -5.78
CA LYS A 63 9.56 5.58 -5.78
C LYS A 63 8.86 4.51 -6.61
N SER A 64 9.46 4.06 -7.71
CA SER A 64 8.92 2.96 -8.52
C SER A 64 8.82 1.64 -7.73
N LEU A 65 9.79 1.36 -6.86
CA LEU A 65 9.78 0.20 -5.97
C LEU A 65 8.67 0.31 -4.92
N GLU A 66 8.50 1.50 -4.33
CA GLU A 66 7.40 1.79 -3.39
C GLU A 66 6.03 1.52 -4.03
N GLN A 67 5.82 2.02 -5.25
CA GLN A 67 4.57 1.84 -5.98
C GLN A 67 4.33 0.38 -6.36
N SER A 68 5.37 -0.30 -6.86
CA SER A 68 5.27 -1.71 -7.22
C SER A 68 4.88 -2.59 -6.03
N CYS A 69 5.49 -2.38 -4.85
CA CYS A 69 5.14 -3.14 -3.64
C CYS A 69 3.68 -2.88 -3.21
N ASN A 70 3.25 -1.62 -3.22
CA ASN A 70 1.88 -1.26 -2.85
C ASN A 70 0.84 -1.88 -3.82
N LEU A 71 1.14 -1.87 -5.13
CA LEU A 71 0.29 -2.48 -6.15
C LEU A 71 0.24 -3.99 -6.05
N ARG A 72 1.38 -4.67 -5.84
CA ARG A 72 1.42 -6.13 -5.68
C ARG A 72 0.55 -6.59 -4.50
N MET A 73 0.58 -5.88 -3.38
CA MET A 73 -0.30 -6.19 -2.24
C MET A 73 -1.79 -5.91 -2.55
N LYS A 74 -2.09 -4.82 -3.27
CA LYS A 74 -3.46 -4.51 -3.73
C LYS A 74 -3.98 -5.58 -4.68
N HIS A 75 -3.16 -6.00 -5.63
CA HIS A 75 -3.47 -7.05 -6.60
C HIS A 75 -3.76 -8.38 -5.91
N LEU A 76 -2.90 -8.80 -4.97
CA LEU A 76 -3.10 -10.02 -4.20
C LEU A 76 -4.44 -10.01 -3.46
N LEU A 77 -4.79 -8.90 -2.80
CA LEU A 77 -6.09 -8.76 -2.13
C LEU A 77 -7.26 -8.94 -3.12
N ILE A 78 -7.22 -8.25 -4.26
CA ILE A 78 -8.26 -8.37 -5.30
C ILE A 78 -8.38 -9.81 -5.78
N LYS A 79 -7.25 -10.46 -6.07
CA LYS A 79 -7.19 -11.83 -6.56
C LYS A 79 -7.81 -12.82 -5.56
N VAL A 80 -7.47 -12.70 -4.27
CA VAL A 80 -8.02 -13.53 -3.19
C VAL A 80 -9.50 -13.23 -2.92
N MET A 81 -9.96 -12.00 -3.11
CA MET A 81 -11.37 -11.66 -3.00
C MET A 81 -12.19 -12.24 -4.17
N ALA A 82 -11.63 -12.25 -5.38
CA ALA A 82 -12.28 -12.76 -6.58
C ALA A 82 -12.27 -14.29 -6.69
N ASP A 83 -11.18 -14.94 -6.28
CA ASP A 83 -10.99 -16.39 -6.39
C ASP A 83 -10.59 -17.00 -5.05
N LYS A 84 -11.54 -17.73 -4.45
CA LYS A 84 -11.36 -18.44 -3.17
C LYS A 84 -10.69 -19.81 -3.32
N SER A 85 -10.40 -20.26 -4.54
CA SER A 85 -9.74 -21.54 -4.80
C SER A 85 -8.20 -21.47 -4.68
N ILE A 86 -7.65 -20.25 -4.60
CA ILE A 86 -6.21 -20.03 -4.47
C ILE A 86 -5.72 -20.68 -3.17
N LYS A 87 -4.70 -21.54 -3.31
CA LYS A 87 -4.13 -22.26 -2.18
C LYS A 87 -3.52 -21.28 -1.16
N PRO A 88 -3.82 -21.42 0.14
CA PRO A 88 -3.26 -20.56 1.19
C PRO A 88 -1.74 -20.40 1.15
N GLN A 89 -1.01 -21.46 0.82
CA GLN A 89 0.46 -21.45 0.75
C GLN A 89 0.99 -20.49 -0.32
N ILE A 90 0.28 -20.36 -1.44
CA ILE A 90 0.65 -19.40 -2.51
C ILE A 90 0.44 -17.98 -1.99
N ILE A 91 -0.68 -17.72 -1.32
CA ILE A 91 -1.00 -16.41 -0.75
C ILE A 91 0.04 -16.01 0.31
N GLU A 92 0.36 -16.92 1.22
CA GLU A 92 1.34 -16.69 2.29
C GLU A 92 2.74 -16.45 1.71
N SER A 93 3.16 -17.20 0.68
CA SER A 93 4.43 -16.98 -0.01
C SER A 93 4.51 -15.60 -0.68
N GLU A 94 3.44 -15.16 -1.35
CA GLU A 94 3.39 -13.84 -1.99
C GLU A 94 3.44 -12.71 -0.94
N ILE A 95 2.71 -12.86 0.18
CA ILE A 95 2.77 -11.92 1.30
C ILE A 95 4.21 -11.78 1.82
N ASP A 96 4.90 -12.90 2.05
CA ASP A 96 6.27 -12.91 2.56
C ASP A 96 7.25 -12.23 1.61
N HIS A 97 7.13 -12.45 0.30
CA HIS A 97 7.95 -11.76 -0.69
C HIS A 97 7.71 -10.25 -0.67
N ILE A 98 6.45 -9.81 -0.67
CA ILE A 98 6.12 -8.38 -0.66
C ILE A 98 6.60 -7.71 0.63
N LEU A 99 6.46 -8.37 1.79
CA LEU A 99 6.94 -7.83 3.07
C LEU A 99 8.46 -7.69 3.11
N LYS A 100 9.21 -8.64 2.55
CA LYS A 100 10.68 -8.54 2.45
C LYS A 100 11.11 -7.35 1.60
N ASP A 101 10.43 -7.11 0.48
CA ASP A 101 10.70 -5.96 -0.39
C ASP A 101 10.38 -4.64 0.32
N LEU A 102 9.27 -4.58 1.07
CA LEU A 102 8.90 -3.42 1.88
C LEU A 102 9.89 -3.16 3.03
N ASP A 103 10.37 -4.21 3.69
CA ASP A 103 11.37 -4.11 4.75
C ASP A 103 12.71 -3.57 4.19
N LEU A 104 13.08 -3.98 2.97
CA LEU A 104 14.26 -3.43 2.29
C LEU A 104 14.10 -1.92 2.05
N LEU A 105 12.93 -1.46 1.61
CA LEU A 105 12.66 -0.03 1.41
C LEU A 105 12.81 0.79 2.70
N ILE A 106 12.33 0.25 3.83
CA ILE A 106 12.52 0.90 5.14
C ILE A 106 14.00 0.97 5.54
N ARG A 107 14.77 -0.08 5.25
CA ARG A 107 16.21 -0.12 5.53
C ARG A 107 17.00 0.87 4.67
N ILE A 108 16.62 1.05 3.40
CA ILE A 108 17.22 2.05 2.51
C ILE A 108 16.97 3.47 3.03
N GLY A 109 15.78 3.72 3.55
CA GLY A 109 15.48 4.97 4.27
C GLY A 109 14.06 4.97 4.80
N THR A 110 13.89 5.33 6.06
CA THR A 110 12.55 5.43 6.64
C THR A 110 11.93 6.79 6.33
N THR A 111 10.75 6.80 5.71
CA THR A 111 9.94 8.02 5.49
C THR A 111 8.50 7.81 5.98
N PRO A 112 7.73 8.88 6.23
CA PRO A 112 6.32 8.77 6.57
C PRO A 112 5.52 7.95 5.55
N GLU A 113 5.80 8.13 4.25
CA GLU A 113 5.13 7.42 3.16
C GLU A 113 5.43 5.93 3.21
N ARG A 114 6.70 5.54 3.36
CA ARG A 114 7.10 4.12 3.42
C ARG A 114 6.50 3.42 4.65
N LEU A 115 6.45 4.12 5.79
CA LEU A 115 5.76 3.63 6.98
C LEU A 115 4.24 3.47 6.72
N SER A 116 3.62 4.42 6.01
CA SER A 116 2.21 4.31 5.59
C SER A 116 1.97 3.15 4.64
N ILE A 117 2.89 2.86 3.72
CA ILE A 117 2.80 1.72 2.79
C ILE A 117 2.85 0.40 3.59
N LEU A 118 3.76 0.25 4.55
CA LEU A 118 3.79 -0.93 5.44
C LEU A 118 2.51 -1.06 6.27
N GLY A 119 1.99 0.04 6.80
CA GLY A 119 0.71 0.06 7.49
C GLY A 119 -0.44 -0.41 6.59
N SER A 120 -0.44 0.04 5.34
CA SER A 120 -1.40 -0.37 4.32
C SER A 120 -1.26 -1.85 3.95
N ALA A 121 -0.03 -2.35 3.84
CA ALA A 121 0.24 -3.75 3.54
C ALA A 121 -0.32 -4.67 4.63
N HIS A 122 -0.02 -4.39 5.90
CA HIS A 122 -0.56 -5.18 7.01
C HIS A 122 -2.08 -5.09 7.14
N LYS A 123 -2.69 -3.93 6.87
CA LYS A 123 -4.15 -3.81 6.78
C LYS A 123 -4.73 -4.74 5.71
N LYS A 124 -4.13 -4.77 4.51
CA LYS A 124 -4.57 -5.67 3.42
C LYS A 124 -4.34 -7.14 3.77
N ILE A 125 -3.24 -7.50 4.42
CA ILE A 125 -2.99 -8.87 4.90
C ILE A 125 -4.09 -9.32 5.88
N ALA A 126 -4.50 -8.45 6.80
CA ALA A 126 -5.60 -8.75 7.71
C ALA A 126 -6.92 -9.01 6.94
N MET A 127 -7.23 -8.19 5.93
CA MET A 127 -8.40 -8.39 5.06
C MET A 127 -8.30 -9.68 4.24
N ILE A 128 -7.11 -9.98 3.72
CA ILE A 128 -6.81 -11.23 3.01
C ILE A 128 -7.14 -12.41 3.93
N TYR A 129 -6.55 -12.47 5.12
CA TYR A 129 -6.82 -13.56 6.08
C TYR A 129 -8.27 -13.66 6.51
N GLU A 130 -8.95 -12.55 6.77
CA GLU A 130 -10.39 -12.55 7.07
C GLU A 130 -11.22 -13.18 5.93
N SER A 131 -10.81 -12.97 4.69
CA SER A 131 -11.57 -13.38 3.51
C SER A 131 -11.50 -14.87 3.17
N PHE A 132 -10.59 -15.65 3.76
CA PHE A 132 -10.50 -17.10 3.50
C PHE A 132 -10.30 -17.97 4.74
N TYR A 133 -9.78 -17.43 5.85
CA TYR A 133 -9.66 -18.17 7.10
C TYR A 133 -10.86 -17.89 8.02
N GLN A 134 -11.83 -18.80 8.05
CA GLN A 134 -12.93 -18.76 9.02
C GLN A 134 -12.58 -19.43 10.36
N ALA A 135 -11.40 -20.07 10.46
CA ALA A 135 -11.00 -20.83 11.64
C ALA A 135 -10.56 -19.91 12.82
N PRO A 136 -10.96 -20.21 14.07
CA PRO A 136 -10.61 -19.42 15.25
C PRO A 136 -9.10 -19.23 15.45
N THR A 137 -8.30 -20.22 15.05
CA THR A 137 -6.83 -20.25 15.16
C THR A 137 -6.13 -19.12 14.40
N LYS A 138 -6.80 -18.50 13.42
CA LYS A 138 -6.22 -17.43 12.58
C LYS A 138 -6.79 -16.03 12.90
N GLN A 139 -7.77 -15.91 13.80
CA GLN A 139 -8.22 -14.59 14.32
C GLN A 139 -7.09 -13.82 15.00
N ASN A 140 -6.20 -14.52 15.69
CA ASN A 140 -4.99 -13.93 16.27
C ASN A 140 -4.07 -13.35 15.19
N LEU A 141 -3.95 -13.96 14.01
CA LEU A 141 -3.15 -13.41 12.91
C LEU A 141 -3.75 -12.12 12.35
N ILE A 142 -5.07 -12.09 12.15
CA ILE A 142 -5.79 -10.87 11.72
C ILE A 142 -5.52 -9.75 12.71
N LYS A 143 -5.72 -10.00 14.02
CA LYS A 143 -5.45 -9.03 15.08
C LYS A 143 -4.00 -8.58 15.12
N ASN A 144 -3.05 -9.50 14.93
CA ASN A 144 -1.63 -9.19 14.91
C ASN A 144 -1.30 -8.23 13.75
N HIS A 145 -1.79 -8.50 12.54
CA HIS A 145 -1.56 -7.62 11.40
C HIS A 145 -2.25 -6.27 11.53
N LEU A 146 -3.48 -6.21 12.06
CA LEU A 146 -4.10 -4.92 12.38
C LEU A 146 -3.30 -4.14 13.42
N THR A 147 -2.75 -4.81 14.42
CA THR A 147 -1.88 -4.18 15.43
C THR A 147 -0.58 -3.66 14.81
N GLN A 148 0.05 -4.42 13.91
CA GLN A 148 1.23 -3.96 13.17
C GLN A 148 0.90 -2.76 12.28
N ALA A 149 -0.23 -2.80 11.57
CA ALA A 149 -0.70 -1.68 10.77
C ALA A 149 -0.88 -0.42 11.63
N LEU A 150 -1.51 -0.53 12.80
CA LEU A 150 -1.66 0.56 13.77
C LEU A 150 -0.29 1.13 14.19
N LYS A 151 0.68 0.27 14.51
CA LYS A 151 2.05 0.68 14.87
C LYS A 151 2.73 1.46 13.74
N TYR A 152 2.64 0.98 12.50
CA TYR A 152 3.26 1.65 11.36
C TYR A 152 2.60 2.98 11.02
N TYR A 153 1.27 3.08 11.06
CA TYR A 153 0.59 4.36 10.89
C TYR A 153 0.91 5.34 12.02
N ALA A 154 1.03 4.88 13.27
CA ALA A 154 1.43 5.74 14.38
C ALA A 154 2.87 6.28 14.21
N ARG A 155 3.79 5.43 13.75
CA ARG A 155 5.16 5.84 13.39
C ARG A 155 5.16 6.81 12.21
N SER A 156 4.32 6.59 11.20
CA SER A 156 4.16 7.49 10.06
C SER A 156 3.69 8.87 10.52
N CYS A 157 2.62 8.97 11.32
CA CYS A 157 2.13 10.23 11.89
C CYS A 157 3.21 10.99 12.66
N LYS A 158 4.05 10.28 13.43
CA LYS A 158 5.16 10.87 14.20
C LYS A 158 6.29 11.39 13.31
N ALA A 159 6.47 10.82 12.13
CA ALA A 159 7.56 11.16 11.21
C ALA A 159 7.19 12.30 10.26
N VAL A 160 5.91 12.68 10.15
CA VAL A 160 5.45 13.80 9.30
C VAL A 160 6.04 15.12 9.81
N ASP A 161 6.58 15.94 8.90
CA ASP A 161 7.03 17.29 9.22
C ASP A 161 5.83 18.13 9.73
N PRO A 162 5.92 18.76 10.91
CA PRO A 162 4.86 19.66 11.41
C PRO A 162 4.45 20.78 10.45
N LYS A 163 5.32 21.16 9.50
CA LYS A 163 5.03 22.14 8.45
C LYS A 163 4.20 21.57 7.30
N ASN A 164 4.12 20.24 7.16
CA ASN A 164 3.41 19.56 6.09
C ASN A 164 2.25 18.69 6.61
N LEU A 165 1.30 19.31 7.30
CA LEU A 165 0.14 18.62 7.89
C LEU A 165 -0.74 17.87 6.87
N LYS A 166 -0.62 18.17 5.56
CA LYS A 166 -1.37 17.44 4.52
C LYS A 166 -0.96 15.97 4.44
N GLU A 167 0.32 15.66 4.69
CA GLU A 167 0.83 14.29 4.71
C GLU A 167 0.30 13.48 5.90
N LEU A 168 -0.22 14.14 6.94
CA LEU A 168 -0.83 13.48 8.10
C LEU A 168 -2.17 12.83 7.77
N ASN A 169 -2.90 13.32 6.75
CA ASN A 169 -4.28 12.91 6.46
C ASN A 169 -4.42 11.40 6.24
N TYR A 170 -3.57 10.82 5.41
CA TYR A 170 -3.63 9.39 5.09
C TYR A 170 -3.29 8.49 6.29
N PRO A 171 -2.14 8.66 6.98
CA PRO A 171 -1.80 7.81 8.11
C PRO A 171 -2.74 8.00 9.29
N ILE A 172 -3.19 9.22 9.60
CA ILE A 172 -4.07 9.44 10.75
C ILE A 172 -5.46 8.84 10.53
N THR A 173 -6.00 8.95 9.31
CA THR A 173 -7.32 8.37 8.99
C THR A 173 -7.26 6.86 9.11
N ASN A 174 -6.25 6.22 8.54
CA ASN A 174 -6.10 4.77 8.63
C ASN A 174 -5.79 4.29 10.06
N LEU A 175 -5.00 5.05 10.83
CA LEU A 175 -4.75 4.79 12.25
C LEU A 175 -6.07 4.74 13.03
N LEU A 176 -6.91 5.77 12.88
CA LEU A 176 -8.20 5.88 13.56
C LEU A 176 -9.17 4.78 13.11
N THR A 177 -9.22 4.47 11.82
CA THR A 177 -10.04 3.37 11.30
C THR A 177 -9.65 2.03 11.92
N ILE A 178 -8.35 1.71 11.94
CA ILE A 178 -7.86 0.43 12.48
C ILE A 178 -8.06 0.37 13.99
N HIS A 179 -7.84 1.48 14.70
CA HIS A 179 -8.14 1.56 16.12
C HIS A 179 -9.61 1.22 16.38
N ALA A 180 -10.55 1.85 15.66
CA ALA A 180 -11.97 1.55 15.79
C ALA A 180 -12.32 0.07 15.52
N ILE A 181 -11.70 -0.55 14.51
CA ILE A 181 -11.88 -1.98 14.20
C ILE A 181 -11.40 -2.87 15.36
N ILE A 182 -10.21 -2.60 15.92
CA ILE A 182 -9.63 -3.40 17.01
C ILE A 182 -10.40 -3.20 18.32
N SER A 183 -10.83 -1.97 18.63
CA SER A 183 -11.46 -1.61 19.90
C SER A 183 -12.89 -2.14 20.08
N LYS A 184 -13.54 -2.64 19.02
CA LYS A 184 -14.95 -3.12 19.05
C LYS A 184 -15.95 -2.13 19.67
N GLU A 185 -15.71 -0.82 19.61
CA GLU A 185 -16.71 0.15 20.06
C GLU A 185 -17.79 0.37 19.00
N LYS A 186 -19.05 0.06 19.37
CA LYS A 186 -20.25 0.44 18.65
C LYS A 186 -20.25 1.96 18.43
N SER A 187 -20.25 2.39 17.17
CA SER A 187 -20.63 3.73 16.69
C SER A 187 -20.10 4.93 17.49
N ILE A 188 -19.11 5.63 16.93
CA ILE A 188 -18.74 6.97 17.41
C ILE A 188 -19.87 7.93 17.03
N THR A 189 -20.72 8.31 17.99
CA THR A 189 -21.70 9.38 17.83
C THR A 189 -20.96 10.72 17.71
N LEU A 190 -20.84 11.24 16.49
CA LEU A 190 -20.01 12.42 16.22
C LEU A 190 -20.60 13.75 16.74
N HIS A 191 -21.84 13.79 17.20
CA HIS A 191 -22.42 15.00 17.79
C HIS A 191 -23.18 14.68 19.08
N GLY A 192 -22.63 15.21 20.19
CA GLY A 192 -23.29 15.22 21.50
C GLY A 192 -22.67 16.23 22.44
N LYS A 193 -21.34 16.32 22.51
CA LYS A 193 -20.61 17.39 23.24
C LYS A 193 -19.28 17.67 22.56
N LYS A 194 -18.90 18.96 22.47
CA LYS A 194 -17.61 19.42 21.91
C LYS A 194 -16.45 18.55 22.43
N PRO A 195 -15.62 17.95 21.56
CA PRO A 195 -14.44 17.23 22.00
C PRO A 195 -13.51 18.23 22.70
N LYS A 196 -13.20 17.99 23.98
CA LYS A 196 -12.03 18.62 24.59
C LYS A 196 -10.83 18.14 23.78
N LEU A 197 -10.13 19.09 23.15
CA LEU A 197 -9.00 18.83 22.26
C LEU A 197 -8.08 17.75 22.82
N ILE A 198 -7.76 16.79 21.96
CA ILE A 198 -6.78 15.73 22.14
C ILE A 198 -5.47 16.33 22.63
N LYS A 199 -5.21 16.26 23.94
CA LYS A 199 -3.92 16.65 24.53
C LYS A 199 -3.04 15.46 24.94
N ASN A 200 -3.54 14.21 24.89
CA ASN A 200 -2.87 13.10 25.59
C ASN A 200 -2.56 11.83 24.77
N ILE A 201 -2.57 11.85 23.42
CA ILE A 201 -2.23 10.63 22.64
C ILE A 201 -0.70 10.43 22.50
N PHE A 202 0.14 11.43 22.80
CA PHE A 202 1.60 11.31 22.62
C PHE A 202 2.39 10.83 23.85
N LEU A 203 1.78 10.64 25.03
CA LEU A 203 2.51 10.40 26.29
C LEU A 203 2.43 8.98 26.87
N LYS A 204 1.82 8.00 26.19
CA LYS A 204 1.69 6.62 26.71
C LYS A 204 2.29 5.50 25.84
N LEU A 205 3.28 5.81 25.00
CA LEU A 205 4.03 4.79 24.25
C LEU A 205 5.48 4.61 24.73
N ASN A 206 5.81 5.15 25.90
CA ASN A 206 7.05 4.86 26.62
C ASN A 206 6.69 4.14 27.91
N GLU A 207 6.35 2.85 27.84
CA GLU A 207 6.46 1.90 28.94
C GLU A 207 6.11 0.49 28.42
N THR A 208 7.09 -0.41 28.51
CA THR A 208 7.15 -1.84 28.15
C THR A 208 7.22 -2.22 26.67
#